data_AF-A0A9P6D9E2-F1
#
_entry.id   AF-A0A9P6D9E2-F1
#
_cell.length_a   1.000
_cell.length_b   1.000
_cell.length_c   1.000
_cell.angle_alpha   90.00
_cell.angle_beta   90.00
_cell.angle_gamma   90.00
#
_symmetry.space_group_name_H-M   'P 1'
#
loop_
_entity.id
_entity.type
_entity.pdbx_description
1 polymer ?
#
loop_
_entity_poly.entity_id
_entity_poly.type
_entity_poly.pdbx_seq_one_letter_code
_entity_poly.pdbx_strand_id
1 'polypeptide(L)'
;MIIEKTPLPQDPTPTDAPPSYDDVGTSAGATRLFHTDAKLPPIPNEPATPIPRSPYPQSPAPSGSSYKGKGPATWFNFGFPSRSGREVRTTVLGLVRDLVRHHNADATSALGILQSCAEACAAYELSLPTILQERSVEDHTPLYWAVIKRQPDESMDDDTQIPDLLTTLLSFSAPLTPETISEIRLACLITSDKQLFQRLRLSPQFSRLSGTDEIILGGPIPPDEITVEDTVGDEGAFAVNMAIVQFQKRMQVSREVIVEFIARSRMWRLAFRVMPSQEPAEKYHTRSLRPGTWCVTLALLEHSPPTWIDSRLLIADSGDPFDDSLLDSTPPTTPSGSPSLTSLPFSASPSSPPRKPKPTISLRLKCSEQLIPAEGARRHHRNAQPVIVAPLEDSLMGASLQYAGTSYIAKDAMLRARLEARLRKPEAECVIC
;
A
#
# COMPACT_ATOMS: atom_id res chain seq x y z
N MET A 1 1.94 -46.99 10.04
CA MET A 1 1.26 -47.24 11.32
C MET A 1 0.47 -45.99 11.64
N ILE A 2 -0.84 -46.03 11.38
CA ILE A 2 -1.77 -44.93 11.66
C ILE A 2 -2.23 -45.12 13.10
N ILE A 3 -1.91 -44.16 13.97
CA ILE A 3 -2.28 -44.20 15.38
C ILE A 3 -3.71 -43.65 15.48
N GLU A 4 -4.66 -44.53 15.83
CA GLU A 4 -6.03 -44.16 16.15
C GLU A 4 -6.04 -43.22 17.37
N LYS A 5 -6.54 -42.00 17.19
CA LYS A 5 -6.74 -41.02 18.26
C LYS A 5 -7.96 -41.42 19.09
N THR A 6 -7.74 -41.70 20.37
CA THR A 6 -8.77 -41.92 21.38
C THR A 6 -9.64 -40.66 21.56
N PRO A 7 -10.98 -40.75 21.53
CA PRO A 7 -11.85 -39.61 21.78
C PRO A 7 -11.75 -39.15 23.24
N LEU A 8 -11.62 -37.84 23.45
CA LEU A 8 -11.55 -37.22 24.78
C LEU A 8 -12.91 -37.33 25.51
N PRO A 9 -12.90 -37.45 26.85
CA PRO A 9 -14.12 -37.48 27.66
C PRO A 9 -14.89 -36.16 27.54
N GLN A 10 -16.22 -36.25 27.51
CA GLN A 10 -17.13 -35.11 27.49
C GLN A 10 -16.93 -34.26 28.76
N ASP A 11 -16.44 -33.04 28.57
CA ASP A 11 -16.29 -32.06 29.64
C ASP A 11 -17.67 -31.46 29.95
N PRO A 12 -18.21 -31.62 31.17
CA PRO A 12 -19.52 -31.06 31.52
C PRO A 12 -19.41 -29.53 31.60
N THR A 13 -20.08 -28.85 30.67
CA THR A 13 -20.20 -27.40 30.68
C THR A 13 -20.82 -26.92 32.00
N PRO A 14 -20.24 -25.91 32.68
CA PRO A 14 -20.79 -25.35 33.91
C PRO A 14 -22.18 -24.76 33.67
N THR A 15 -23.13 -25.09 34.54
CA THR A 15 -24.55 -24.68 34.49
C THR A 15 -24.82 -23.19 34.72
N ASP A 16 -23.79 -22.35 34.64
CA ASP A 16 -23.82 -20.93 35.02
C ASP A 16 -23.23 -20.04 33.92
N ALA A 17 -23.58 -20.33 32.66
CA ALA A 17 -23.33 -19.44 31.54
C ALA A 17 -24.52 -18.47 31.38
N PRO A 18 -24.27 -17.15 31.26
CA PRO A 18 -25.33 -16.19 30.98
C PRO A 18 -25.99 -16.47 29.61
N PRO A 19 -27.27 -16.12 29.42
CA PRO A 19 -27.99 -16.39 28.17
C PRO A 19 -27.32 -15.68 26.97
N SER A 20 -27.21 -16.40 25.86
CA SER A 20 -26.72 -15.84 24.59
C SER A 20 -27.71 -14.79 24.07
N TYR A 21 -27.22 -13.58 23.78
CA TYR A 21 -27.97 -12.50 23.15
C TYR A 21 -27.88 -12.60 21.63
N ASP A 22 -28.45 -13.67 21.06
CA ASP A 22 -28.69 -13.78 19.63
C ASP A 22 -30.20 -13.87 19.39
N ASP A 23 -30.88 -12.74 19.50
CA ASP A 23 -32.23 -12.55 18.97
C ASP A 23 -32.49 -11.06 18.73
N VAL A 24 -32.03 -10.57 17.57
CA VAL A 24 -32.62 -9.36 16.97
C VAL A 24 -33.02 -9.70 15.54
N GLY A 25 -34.33 -9.89 15.39
CA GLY A 25 -34.97 -10.46 14.21
C GLY A 25 -34.81 -9.65 12.93
N THR A 26 -34.49 -10.38 11.88
CA THR A 26 -34.63 -9.99 10.48
C THR A 26 -36.10 -9.80 10.15
N SER A 27 -36.56 -8.55 10.05
CA SER A 27 -37.89 -8.22 9.55
C SER A 27 -37.80 -7.86 8.07
N ALA A 28 -38.26 -8.80 7.23
CA ALA A 28 -38.46 -8.60 5.81
C ALA A 28 -39.77 -7.85 5.53
N GLY A 29 -39.72 -6.93 4.55
CA GLY A 29 -40.86 -6.60 3.69
C GLY A 29 -41.55 -5.26 3.97
N ALA A 30 -41.35 -4.30 3.06
CA ALA A 30 -42.46 -3.54 2.45
C ALA A 30 -41.93 -2.62 1.33
N THR A 31 -42.26 -3.00 0.11
CA THR A 31 -42.34 -2.16 -1.08
C THR A 31 -43.16 -0.90 -0.79
N ARG A 32 -42.57 0.29 -0.94
CA ARG A 32 -43.31 1.53 -1.22
C ARG A 32 -42.60 2.37 -2.28
N LEU A 33 -43.20 2.34 -3.47
CA LEU A 33 -43.14 3.39 -4.47
C LEU A 33 -43.50 4.74 -3.84
N PHE A 34 -42.61 5.72 -3.94
CA PHE A 34 -43.02 7.13 -3.95
C PHE A 34 -42.35 7.88 -5.07
N HIS A 35 -43.24 8.35 -5.93
CA HIS A 35 -43.11 9.36 -6.94
C HIS A 35 -43.25 10.71 -6.23
N THR A 36 -42.27 11.62 -6.35
CA THR A 36 -42.53 13.05 -6.14
C THR A 36 -41.70 13.90 -7.07
N ASP A 37 -42.45 14.69 -7.81
CA ASP A 37 -42.10 15.72 -8.76
C ASP A 37 -41.81 17.06 -8.06
N ALA A 38 -41.04 17.90 -8.76
CA ALA A 38 -40.86 19.36 -8.65
C ALA A 38 -40.71 20.05 -7.27
N LYS A 39 -39.67 20.91 -7.15
CA LYS A 39 -39.77 22.40 -7.28
C LYS A 39 -38.65 23.11 -6.51
N LEU A 40 -37.88 23.92 -7.23
CA LEU A 40 -36.88 24.88 -6.72
C LEU A 40 -37.52 25.96 -5.83
N PRO A 41 -36.77 26.51 -4.85
CA PRO A 41 -37.01 27.87 -4.38
C PRO A 41 -35.82 28.83 -4.60
N PRO A 42 -36.08 30.16 -4.54
CA PRO A 42 -35.20 31.19 -5.07
C PRO A 42 -34.21 31.76 -4.03
N ILE A 43 -33.17 32.38 -4.56
CA ILE A 43 -32.18 33.21 -3.88
C ILE A 43 -32.82 34.50 -3.36
N PRO A 44 -32.46 34.97 -2.15
CA PRO A 44 -32.50 36.39 -1.84
C PRO A 44 -31.11 36.96 -1.51
N ASN A 45 -30.86 38.12 -2.13
CA ASN A 45 -29.81 39.08 -1.81
C ASN A 45 -30.09 39.84 -0.50
N GLU A 46 -29.04 40.57 -0.06
CA GLU A 46 -29.00 41.69 0.91
C GLU A 46 -28.47 41.38 2.33
N PRO A 47 -28.07 42.39 3.13
CA PRO A 47 -26.86 43.19 2.96
C PRO A 47 -26.02 43.26 4.27
N ALA A 48 -24.83 43.87 4.17
CA ALA A 48 -23.89 44.09 5.28
C ALA A 48 -24.44 45.00 6.40
N THR A 49 -24.17 44.65 7.67
CA THR A 49 -24.20 45.55 8.85
C THR A 49 -23.41 44.94 10.03
N PRO A 50 -23.04 45.72 11.08
CA PRO A 50 -21.69 45.75 11.65
C PRO A 50 -21.47 44.88 12.90
N ILE A 51 -20.17 44.65 13.16
CA ILE A 51 -19.58 43.93 14.29
C ILE A 51 -19.74 44.71 15.60
N PRO A 52 -20.29 44.10 16.68
CA PRO A 52 -20.13 44.58 18.04
C PRO A 52 -18.90 43.94 18.72
N ARG A 53 -18.06 44.81 19.31
CA ARG A 53 -17.01 44.44 20.27
C ARG A 53 -17.64 44.08 21.62
N SER A 54 -17.18 43.00 22.25
CA SER A 54 -17.29 42.76 23.71
C SER A 54 -16.35 41.62 24.15
N PRO A 55 -16.15 41.34 25.45
CA PRO A 55 -14.90 41.66 26.13
C PRO A 55 -14.16 40.42 26.67
N TYR A 56 -12.91 40.64 27.07
CA TYR A 56 -12.04 39.72 27.80
C TYR A 56 -12.73 38.97 28.95
N PRO A 57 -12.48 37.66 29.11
CA PRO A 57 -12.60 36.99 30.40
C PRO A 57 -11.25 36.91 31.12
N GLN A 58 -11.35 37.17 32.42
CA GLN A 58 -10.31 37.20 33.44
C GLN A 58 -9.71 35.81 33.70
N SER A 59 -8.42 35.81 34.04
CA SER A 59 -7.67 34.68 34.56
C SER A 59 -8.18 34.23 35.94
N PRO A 60 -8.29 32.92 36.22
CA PRO A 60 -8.39 32.43 37.59
C PRO A 60 -7.00 32.07 38.14
N ALA A 61 -6.78 32.45 39.40
CA ALA A 61 -5.63 32.09 40.23
C ALA A 61 -5.65 30.60 40.63
N PRO A 62 -4.49 29.94 40.83
CA PRO A 62 -4.46 28.57 41.31
C PRO A 62 -4.56 28.51 42.84
N SER A 63 -5.66 27.97 43.33
CA SER A 63 -5.82 27.52 44.72
C SER A 63 -5.23 26.12 44.88
N GLY A 64 -4.27 26.00 45.79
CA GLY A 64 -3.64 24.74 46.16
C GLY A 64 -4.63 23.79 46.81
N SER A 65 -4.67 22.56 46.30
CA SER A 65 -5.32 21.44 46.98
C SER A 65 -4.36 20.24 46.98
N SER A 66 -3.90 19.92 48.18
CA SER A 66 -3.03 18.79 48.48
C SER A 66 -3.89 17.53 48.59
N TYR A 67 -4.04 16.79 47.50
CA TYR A 67 -4.60 15.45 47.52
C TYR A 67 -3.49 14.40 47.55
N LYS A 68 -3.42 13.71 48.69
CA LYS A 68 -2.54 12.58 48.96
C LYS A 68 -3.16 11.32 48.32
N GLY A 69 -3.02 11.19 47.00
CA GLY A 69 -3.39 10.00 46.24
C GLY A 69 -2.21 9.04 46.11
N LYS A 70 -2.42 7.76 46.41
CA LYS A 70 -1.46 6.68 46.12
C LYS A 70 -1.35 6.55 44.60
N GLY A 71 -0.30 7.11 44.02
CA GLY A 71 -0.10 7.18 42.58
C GLY A 71 0.41 5.88 41.96
N PRO A 72 0.08 5.64 40.67
CA PRO A 72 0.77 4.64 39.84
C PRO A 72 2.25 5.03 39.66
N ALA A 73 3.10 4.03 39.41
CA ALA A 73 4.55 4.13 39.37
C ALA A 73 5.05 5.31 38.51
N THR A 74 5.56 6.34 39.19
CA THR A 74 6.14 7.55 38.58
C THR A 74 7.59 7.27 38.20
N TRP A 75 7.80 6.53 37.11
CA TRP A 75 9.15 6.12 36.66
C TRP A 75 9.98 7.23 36.03
N PHE A 76 9.43 8.43 35.80
CA PHE A 76 10.18 9.53 35.22
C PHE A 76 9.88 10.87 35.91
N ASN A 77 10.76 11.25 36.84
CA ASN A 77 10.67 12.53 37.55
C ASN A 77 11.32 13.65 36.71
N PHE A 78 10.62 14.09 35.65
CA PHE A 78 11.06 15.19 34.78
C PHE A 78 10.82 16.59 35.38
N GLY A 79 10.28 16.68 36.59
CA GLY A 79 9.87 17.93 37.25
C GLY A 79 10.97 18.76 37.93
N PHE A 80 12.22 18.72 37.46
CA PHE A 80 13.27 19.59 38.00
C PHE A 80 13.31 20.92 37.21
N PRO A 81 13.03 22.08 37.83
CA PRO A 81 12.83 23.37 37.14
C PRO A 81 14.12 24.01 36.56
N SER A 82 15.21 23.27 36.43
CA SER A 82 16.50 23.78 35.96
C SER A 82 17.13 22.99 34.82
N ARG A 83 16.45 21.97 34.26
CA ARG A 83 17.02 21.22 33.14
C ARG A 83 17.03 22.08 31.88
N SER A 84 18.17 22.13 31.21
CA SER A 84 18.23 22.77 29.89
C SER A 84 17.52 21.88 28.85
N GLY A 85 16.92 22.48 27.82
CA GLY A 85 16.31 21.70 26.72
C GLY A 85 17.30 20.72 26.05
N ARG A 86 18.61 20.98 26.15
CA ARG A 86 19.67 20.06 25.70
C ARG A 86 19.73 18.76 26.51
N GLU A 87 19.55 18.84 27.83
CA GLU A 87 19.49 17.65 28.69
C GLU A 87 18.25 16.81 28.41
N VAL A 88 17.10 17.46 28.20
CA VAL A 88 15.85 16.79 27.83
C VAL A 88 16.02 16.07 26.50
N ARG A 89 16.53 16.74 25.46
CA ARG A 89 16.85 16.11 24.17
C ARG A 89 17.78 14.92 24.31
N THR A 90 18.87 15.06 25.08
CA THR A 90 19.83 13.96 25.30
C THR A 90 19.18 12.78 26.00
N THR A 91 18.29 13.05 26.97
CA THR A 91 17.54 12.02 27.69
C THR A 91 16.58 11.29 26.75
N VAL A 92 15.82 12.02 25.93
CA VAL A 92 14.88 11.44 24.95
C VAL A 92 15.64 10.58 23.94
N LEU A 93 16.77 11.05 23.40
CA LEU A 93 17.61 10.26 22.49
C LEU A 93 18.14 8.98 23.15
N GLY A 94 18.53 9.04 24.44
CA GLY A 94 18.93 7.87 25.21
C GLY A 94 17.80 6.84 25.32
N LEU A 95 16.60 7.29 25.71
CA LEU A 95 15.42 6.42 25.83
C LEU A 95 15.02 5.78 24.49
N VAL A 96 15.02 6.56 23.41
CA VAL A 96 14.70 6.06 22.06
C VAL A 96 15.75 5.04 21.60
N ARG A 97 17.04 5.29 21.88
CA ARG A 97 18.11 4.32 21.59
C ARG A 97 17.90 3.02 22.38
N ASP A 98 17.52 3.11 23.65
CA ASP A 98 17.28 1.94 24.49
C ASP A 98 16.04 1.15 24.01
N LEU A 99 14.97 1.82 23.59
CA LEU A 99 13.80 1.19 22.98
C LEU A 99 14.18 0.38 21.73
N VAL A 100 14.94 0.99 20.83
CA VAL A 100 15.41 0.35 19.59
C VAL A 100 16.42 -0.76 19.88
N ARG A 101 17.20 -0.65 20.97
CA ARG A 101 18.13 -1.71 21.38
C ARG A 101 17.40 -2.92 21.94
N HIS A 102 16.37 -2.71 22.74
CA HIS A 102 15.56 -3.73 23.39
C HIS A 102 14.25 -3.93 22.62
N HIS A 103 14.36 -4.36 21.36
CA HIS A 103 13.23 -4.54 20.42
C HIS A 103 12.10 -5.45 20.96
N ASN A 104 12.36 -6.21 22.03
CA ASN A 104 11.39 -7.08 22.71
C ASN A 104 10.51 -6.34 23.74
N ALA A 105 10.62 -5.03 23.88
CA ALA A 105 9.74 -4.27 24.76
C ALA A 105 8.31 -4.33 24.22
N ASP A 106 7.34 -4.68 25.09
CA ASP A 106 5.92 -4.66 24.75
C ASP A 106 5.56 -3.33 24.08
N ALA A 107 4.87 -3.38 22.95
CA ALA A 107 4.48 -2.19 22.19
C ALA A 107 3.77 -1.14 23.05
N THR A 108 2.95 -1.57 24.01
CA THR A 108 2.27 -0.70 24.97
C THR A 108 3.26 0.09 25.84
N SER A 109 4.36 -0.56 26.26
CA SER A 109 5.42 0.09 27.02
C SER A 109 6.18 1.10 26.15
N ALA A 110 6.48 0.76 24.90
CA ALA A 110 7.10 1.67 23.95
C ALA A 110 6.23 2.90 23.69
N LEU A 111 4.92 2.72 23.51
CA LEU A 111 3.95 3.80 23.34
C LEU A 111 3.93 4.73 24.56
N GLY A 112 3.87 4.18 25.78
CA GLY A 112 3.90 4.97 27.01
C GLY A 112 5.19 5.79 27.18
N ILE A 113 6.34 5.21 26.83
CA ILE A 113 7.64 5.91 26.87
C ILE A 113 7.67 7.04 25.84
N LEU A 114 7.22 6.80 24.61
CA LEU A 114 7.18 7.81 23.56
C LEU A 114 6.19 8.94 23.86
N GLN A 115 5.05 8.63 24.48
CA GLN A 115 4.10 9.64 24.95
C GLN A 115 4.73 10.53 26.03
N SER A 116 5.43 9.92 27.01
CA SER A 116 6.16 10.70 28.02
C SER A 116 7.27 11.56 27.41
N CYS A 117 7.97 11.06 26.40
CA CYS A 117 8.94 11.85 25.63
C CYS A 117 8.28 13.00 24.89
N ALA A 118 7.09 12.80 24.32
CA ALA A 118 6.33 13.84 23.61
C ALA A 118 5.92 14.98 24.55
N GLU A 119 5.39 14.64 25.73
CA GLU A 119 5.02 15.60 26.78
C GLU A 119 6.23 16.37 27.30
N ALA A 120 7.35 15.67 27.55
CA ALA A 120 8.59 16.30 27.96
C ALA A 120 9.15 17.22 26.87
N CYS A 121 9.13 16.82 25.60
CA CYS A 121 9.55 17.68 24.50
C CYS A 121 8.67 18.94 24.40
N ALA A 122 7.34 18.79 24.51
CA ALA A 122 6.40 19.91 24.47
C ALA A 122 6.65 20.92 25.59
N ALA A 123 6.96 20.47 26.81
CA ALA A 123 7.24 21.35 27.95
C ALA A 123 8.52 22.21 27.79
N TYR A 124 9.43 21.81 26.90
CA TYR A 124 10.70 22.50 26.64
C TYR A 124 10.81 23.02 25.20
N GLU A 125 9.69 23.16 24.49
CA GLU A 125 9.61 23.66 23.11
C GLU A 125 10.47 22.85 22.10
N LEU A 126 10.61 21.54 22.33
CA LEU A 126 11.31 20.62 21.44
C LEU A 126 10.31 19.89 20.54
N SER A 127 10.72 19.61 19.31
CA SER A 127 9.95 18.80 18.36
C SER A 127 10.38 17.33 18.47
N LEU A 128 9.54 16.49 19.09
CA LEU A 128 9.77 15.04 19.10
C LEU A 128 9.88 14.44 17.69
N PRO A 129 9.02 14.80 16.70
CA PRO A 129 9.16 14.28 15.34
C PRO A 129 10.53 14.58 14.71
N THR A 130 11.11 15.73 15.01
CA THR A 130 12.45 16.09 14.54
C THR A 130 13.51 15.21 15.21
N ILE A 131 13.42 15.01 16.52
CA ILE A 131 14.37 14.18 17.30
C ILE A 131 14.35 12.72 16.84
N LEU A 132 13.17 12.15 16.57
CA LEU A 132 13.03 10.75 16.11
C LEU A 132 13.60 10.51 14.70
N GLN A 133 13.79 11.57 13.92
CA GLN A 133 14.36 11.53 12.58
C GLN A 133 15.87 11.86 12.56
N GLU A 134 16.48 12.11 13.72
CA GLU A 134 17.92 12.32 13.84
C GLU A 134 18.69 11.00 13.73
N ARG A 135 19.84 11.06 13.08
CA ARG A 135 20.81 9.95 12.98
C ARG A 135 21.56 9.73 14.29
N SER A 136 20.82 9.32 15.30
CA SER A 136 21.25 9.32 16.71
C SER A 136 21.70 7.94 17.22
N VAL A 137 21.53 6.89 16.43
CA VAL A 137 21.89 5.52 16.76
C VAL A 137 22.82 5.00 15.68
N GLU A 138 24.13 4.95 15.96
CA GLU A 138 25.14 4.40 15.03
C GLU A 138 25.03 5.01 13.62
N ASP A 139 24.97 6.34 13.54
CA ASP A 139 24.83 7.13 12.29
C ASP A 139 23.56 6.89 11.47
N HIS A 140 22.57 6.19 12.03
CA HIS A 140 21.27 5.94 11.43
C HIS A 140 20.10 6.42 12.31
N THR A 141 18.93 6.52 11.70
CA THR A 141 17.69 6.88 12.42
C THR A 141 17.20 5.74 13.32
N PRO A 142 16.50 6.04 14.43
CA PRO A 142 15.75 5.04 15.19
C PRO A 142 14.81 4.19 14.34
N LEU A 143 14.16 4.79 13.33
CA LEU A 143 13.25 4.12 12.40
C LEU A 143 13.97 3.09 11.53
N TYR A 144 15.17 3.40 11.02
CA TYR A 144 16.01 2.44 10.28
C TYR A 144 16.28 1.18 11.10
N TRP A 145 16.72 1.35 12.35
CA TRP A 145 17.02 0.22 13.22
C TRP A 145 15.78 -0.55 13.66
N ALA A 146 14.65 0.14 13.84
CA ALA A 146 13.37 -0.51 14.14
C ALA A 146 12.94 -1.44 13.01
N VAL A 147 13.20 -1.09 11.74
CA VAL A 147 12.99 -1.98 10.59
C VAL A 147 13.96 -3.15 10.61
N ILE A 148 15.26 -2.91 10.79
CA ILE A 148 16.29 -3.98 10.75
C ILE A 148 16.07 -5.04 11.84
N LYS A 149 15.64 -4.62 13.03
CA LYS A 149 15.45 -5.54 14.17
C LYS A 149 14.08 -6.18 14.23
N ARG A 150 13.16 -5.76 13.34
CA ARG A 150 11.82 -6.32 13.23
C ARG A 150 11.89 -7.81 12.92
N GLN A 151 11.10 -8.61 13.61
CA GLN A 151 10.85 -10.00 13.19
C GLN A 151 9.89 -10.02 11.99
N PRO A 152 10.13 -10.88 10.98
CA PRO A 152 9.22 -11.01 9.84
C PRO A 152 7.79 -11.36 10.29
N ASP A 153 6.79 -10.84 9.59
CA ASP A 153 5.38 -10.99 9.97
C ASP A 153 4.82 -12.41 9.82
N GLU A 154 5.58 -13.35 9.23
CA GLU A 154 5.18 -14.75 9.03
C GLU A 154 4.86 -15.51 10.34
N SER A 155 5.18 -14.94 11.50
CA SER A 155 5.00 -15.57 12.81
C SER A 155 3.82 -15.07 13.63
N MET A 156 2.99 -14.13 13.13
CA MET A 156 1.92 -13.50 13.92
C MET A 156 0.53 -13.91 13.40
N ASP A 157 -0.29 -14.48 14.27
CA ASP A 157 -1.71 -14.76 14.01
C ASP A 157 -2.47 -13.44 13.75
N ASP A 158 -3.22 -13.39 12.65
CA ASP A 158 -3.82 -12.18 12.06
C ASP A 158 -4.77 -11.40 13.01
N ASP A 159 -5.30 -12.07 14.05
CA ASP A 159 -6.29 -11.52 14.98
C ASP A 159 -5.72 -10.69 16.14
N THR A 160 -4.39 -10.63 16.31
CA THR A 160 -3.75 -9.83 17.37
C THR A 160 -2.64 -8.92 16.84
N GLN A 161 -2.95 -8.09 15.85
CA GLN A 161 -2.07 -7.03 15.37
C GLN A 161 -1.91 -5.90 16.42
N ILE A 162 -1.19 -6.18 17.50
CA ILE A 162 -0.70 -5.14 18.40
C ILE A 162 0.26 -4.25 17.59
N PRO A 163 0.14 -2.91 17.64
CA PRO A 163 0.99 -2.02 16.87
C PRO A 163 2.45 -2.30 17.20
N ASP A 164 3.26 -2.64 16.21
CA ASP A 164 4.69 -2.89 16.46
C ASP A 164 5.43 -1.60 16.85
N LEU A 165 6.67 -1.75 17.34
CA LEU A 165 7.52 -0.62 17.69
C LEU A 165 7.68 0.37 16.53
N LEU A 166 7.78 -0.13 15.30
CA LEU A 166 7.93 0.69 14.11
C LEU A 166 6.68 1.54 13.84
N THR A 167 5.48 0.95 13.89
CA THR A 167 4.21 1.69 13.72
C THR A 167 4.07 2.77 14.80
N THR A 168 4.46 2.44 16.03
CA THR A 168 4.47 3.42 17.12
C THR A 168 5.45 4.55 16.84
N LEU A 169 6.69 4.27 16.44
CA LEU A 169 7.67 5.31 16.11
C LEU A 169 7.21 6.17 14.91
N LEU A 170 6.59 5.58 13.89
CA LEU A 170 6.09 6.28 12.72
C LEU A 170 4.98 7.29 13.06
N SER A 171 4.11 6.96 14.02
CA SER A 171 3.01 7.86 14.42
C SER A 171 3.52 9.14 15.09
N PHE A 172 4.59 9.06 15.89
CA PHE A 172 5.26 10.23 16.50
C PHE A 172 6.25 10.93 15.59
N SER A 173 6.66 10.30 14.49
CA SER A 173 7.66 10.86 13.55
C SER A 173 7.04 11.65 12.40
N ALA A 174 5.71 11.62 12.23
CA ALA A 174 5.05 12.33 11.13
C ALA A 174 5.13 13.87 11.29
N PRO A 175 5.34 14.62 10.20
CA PRO A 175 5.63 14.15 8.83
C PRO A 175 7.08 13.66 8.66
N LEU A 176 7.27 12.60 7.87
CA LEU A 176 8.59 12.08 7.55
C LEU A 176 9.31 12.99 6.55
N THR A 177 10.60 13.21 6.78
CA THR A 177 11.51 13.85 5.83
C THR A 177 11.90 12.88 4.73
N PRO A 178 12.23 13.37 3.52
CA PRO A 178 12.71 12.52 2.43
C PRO A 178 13.93 11.68 2.83
N GLU A 179 14.83 12.23 3.65
CA GLU A 179 16.02 11.53 4.16
C GLU A 179 15.66 10.36 5.06
N THR A 180 14.66 10.53 5.94
CA THR A 180 14.16 9.43 6.78
C THR A 180 13.45 8.36 5.95
N ILE A 181 12.67 8.75 4.94
CA ILE A 181 12.04 7.79 4.01
C ILE A 181 13.10 6.98 3.28
N SER A 182 14.17 7.64 2.81
CA SER A 182 15.32 7.01 2.17
C SER A 182 16.03 6.01 3.10
N GLU A 183 16.21 6.35 4.38
CA GLU A 183 16.78 5.44 5.39
C GLU A 183 15.86 4.22 5.64
N ILE A 184 14.54 4.42 5.78
CA ILE A 184 13.61 3.31 5.93
C ILE A 184 13.65 2.39 4.70
N ARG A 185 13.71 2.95 3.50
CA ARG A 185 13.86 2.19 2.25
C ARG A 185 15.15 1.38 2.22
N LEU A 186 16.26 1.96 2.67
CA LEU A 186 17.54 1.27 2.82
C LEU A 186 17.40 0.08 3.77
N ALA A 187 16.76 0.26 4.93
CA ALA A 187 16.54 -0.81 5.89
C ALA A 187 15.70 -1.95 5.29
N CYS A 188 14.58 -1.64 4.63
CA CYS A 188 13.76 -2.65 3.95
C CYS A 188 14.52 -3.39 2.85
N LEU A 189 15.42 -2.70 2.13
CA LEU A 189 16.28 -3.31 1.11
C LEU A 189 17.27 -4.30 1.72
N ILE A 190 17.88 -3.94 2.85
CA ILE A 190 18.84 -4.80 3.59
C ILE A 190 18.16 -6.05 4.12
N THR A 191 16.97 -5.91 4.74
CA THR A 191 16.22 -7.05 5.27
C THR A 191 15.50 -7.85 4.19
N SER A 192 15.35 -7.28 2.99
CA SER A 192 14.53 -7.84 1.90
C SER A 192 13.08 -8.11 2.34
N ASP A 193 12.56 -7.34 3.31
CA ASP A 193 11.20 -7.49 3.83
C ASP A 193 10.19 -6.81 2.89
N LYS A 194 9.65 -7.63 1.98
CA LYS A 194 8.71 -7.20 0.95
C LYS A 194 7.35 -6.79 1.54
N GLN A 195 6.87 -7.53 2.55
CA GLN A 195 5.55 -7.29 3.14
C GLN A 195 5.53 -5.98 3.92
N LEU A 196 6.58 -5.74 4.71
CA LEU A 196 6.75 -4.47 5.39
C LEU A 196 6.84 -3.30 4.41
N PHE A 197 7.65 -3.44 3.36
CA PHE A 197 7.78 -2.40 2.35
C PHE A 197 6.44 -2.05 1.71
N GLN A 198 5.61 -3.05 1.38
CA GLN A 198 4.26 -2.79 0.87
C GLN A 198 3.36 -2.11 1.92
N ARG A 199 3.35 -2.59 3.18
CA ARG A 199 2.55 -1.96 4.24
C ARG A 199 2.93 -0.50 4.46
N LEU A 200 4.24 -0.21 4.52
CA LEU A 200 4.74 1.16 4.66
C LEU A 200 4.27 2.03 3.50
N ARG A 201 4.30 1.52 2.27
CA ARG A 201 3.83 2.24 1.09
C ARG A 201 2.33 2.55 1.12
N LEU A 202 1.53 1.77 1.83
CA LEU A 202 0.11 2.05 2.06
C LEU A 202 -0.13 3.06 3.19
N SER A 203 0.87 3.31 4.03
CA SER A 203 0.78 4.29 5.11
C SER A 203 0.84 5.72 4.53
N PRO A 204 -0.10 6.61 4.93
CA PRO A 204 -0.14 7.99 4.46
C PRO A 204 1.08 8.81 4.92
N GLN A 205 1.79 8.35 5.95
CA GLN A 205 3.03 8.96 6.42
C GLN A 205 4.20 8.73 5.45
N PHE A 206 4.17 7.64 4.68
CA PHE A 206 5.28 7.21 3.82
C PHE A 206 5.06 7.57 2.35
N SER A 207 3.86 7.32 1.83
CA SER A 207 3.47 7.65 0.47
C SER A 207 2.16 8.42 0.53
N ARG A 208 2.27 9.75 0.57
CA ARG A 208 1.11 10.60 0.38
C ARG A 208 0.63 10.38 -1.05
N LEU A 209 -0.46 9.63 -1.21
CA LEU A 209 -1.25 9.72 -2.44
C LEU A 209 -1.50 11.20 -2.68
N SER A 210 -1.40 11.61 -3.95
CA SER A 210 -1.73 12.99 -4.30
C SER A 210 -3.17 13.23 -3.84
N GLY A 211 -3.42 14.20 -2.97
CA GLY A 211 -4.79 14.47 -2.49
C GLY A 211 -5.76 14.76 -3.64
N THR A 212 -5.24 15.19 -4.79
CA THR A 212 -5.98 15.31 -6.05
C THR A 212 -6.53 13.98 -6.55
N ASP A 213 -5.78 12.89 -6.41
CA ASP A 213 -6.22 11.55 -6.85
C ASP A 213 -7.36 11.05 -5.97
N GLU A 214 -7.27 11.22 -4.65
CA GLU A 214 -8.34 10.82 -3.73
C GLU A 214 -9.66 11.55 -4.01
N ILE A 215 -9.58 12.86 -4.26
CA ILE A 215 -10.75 13.69 -4.58
C ILE A 215 -11.37 13.28 -5.92
N ILE A 216 -10.55 13.11 -6.98
CA ILE A 216 -11.08 12.81 -8.32
C ILE A 216 -11.52 11.36 -8.44
N LEU A 217 -10.89 10.43 -7.72
CA LEU A 217 -11.24 9.02 -7.74
C LEU A 217 -12.44 8.70 -6.83
N GLY A 218 -12.90 9.67 -6.05
CA GLY A 218 -14.19 9.62 -5.34
C GLY A 218 -14.14 8.80 -4.06
N GLY A 219 -12.99 8.75 -3.40
CA GLY A 219 -12.80 8.03 -2.13
C GLY A 219 -11.43 7.36 -2.01
N PRO A 220 -11.19 6.65 -0.89
CA PRO A 220 -9.96 5.91 -0.68
C PRO A 220 -9.84 4.81 -1.74
N ILE A 221 -8.75 4.84 -2.50
CA ILE A 221 -8.43 3.83 -3.49
C ILE A 221 -7.93 2.60 -2.74
N PRO A 222 -8.47 1.40 -2.99
CA PRO A 222 -7.90 0.18 -2.43
C PRO A 222 -6.41 0.04 -2.78
N PRO A 223 -5.62 -0.68 -1.97
CA PRO A 223 -4.22 -0.92 -2.28
C PRO A 223 -4.05 -1.76 -3.56
N ASP A 224 -2.97 -1.52 -4.30
CA ASP A 224 -2.55 -2.39 -5.40
C ASP A 224 -1.98 -3.70 -4.82
N GLU A 225 -2.34 -4.85 -5.39
CA GLU A 225 -1.80 -6.16 -4.96
C GLU A 225 -0.50 -6.45 -5.72
N ILE A 226 0.58 -6.73 -5.00
CA ILE A 226 1.90 -6.98 -5.59
C ILE A 226 2.51 -8.22 -4.95
N THR A 227 2.79 -9.24 -5.75
CA THR A 227 3.51 -10.44 -5.31
C THR A 227 4.79 -10.62 -6.12
N VAL A 228 5.91 -10.84 -5.43
CA VAL A 228 7.24 -11.01 -6.05
C VAL A 228 7.69 -12.45 -5.87
N GLU A 229 7.83 -13.16 -6.98
CA GLU A 229 8.31 -14.54 -7.06
C GLU A 229 9.79 -14.55 -7.47
N ASP A 230 10.65 -15.10 -6.62
CA ASP A 230 12.04 -15.37 -6.99
C ASP A 230 12.09 -16.76 -7.66
N THR A 231 12.56 -16.84 -8.92
CA THR A 231 12.57 -18.11 -9.66
C THR A 231 13.70 -19.01 -9.16
N VAL A 232 13.35 -20.23 -8.75
CA VAL A 232 14.30 -21.23 -8.26
C VAL A 232 15.19 -21.72 -9.41
N GLY A 233 16.51 -21.76 -9.19
CA GLY A 233 17.47 -22.33 -10.15
C GLY A 233 17.97 -21.38 -11.25
N ASP A 234 17.47 -20.15 -11.32
CA ASP A 234 18.01 -19.12 -12.21
C ASP A 234 18.48 -17.90 -11.41
N GLU A 235 19.81 -17.76 -11.31
CA GLU A 235 20.45 -16.65 -10.62
C GLU A 235 20.01 -15.31 -11.22
N GLY A 236 19.33 -14.51 -10.40
CA GLY A 236 18.90 -13.17 -10.77
C GLY A 236 17.59 -13.10 -11.58
N ALA A 237 16.91 -14.20 -11.86
CA ALA A 237 15.58 -14.16 -12.45
C ALA A 237 14.48 -13.99 -11.38
N PHE A 238 13.45 -13.20 -11.69
CA PHE A 238 12.31 -12.97 -10.81
C PHE A 238 11.07 -12.59 -11.63
N ALA A 239 9.91 -12.78 -11.03
CA ALA A 239 8.64 -12.32 -11.57
C ALA A 239 7.89 -11.48 -10.55
N VAL A 240 7.09 -10.53 -11.03
CA VAL A 240 6.23 -9.69 -10.21
C VAL A 240 4.83 -9.74 -10.79
N ASN A 241 3.89 -10.31 -10.04
CA ASN A 241 2.48 -10.24 -10.39
C ASN A 241 1.87 -9.02 -9.72
N MET A 242 1.08 -8.27 -10.47
CA MET A 242 0.48 -7.02 -10.04
C MET A 242 -1.00 -7.05 -10.40
N ALA A 243 -1.85 -6.68 -9.45
CA ALA A 243 -3.25 -6.37 -9.69
C ALA A 243 -3.48 -4.91 -9.31
N ILE A 244 -3.56 -4.06 -10.33
CA ILE A 244 -3.62 -2.60 -10.16
C ILE A 244 -5.07 -2.16 -10.19
N VAL A 245 -5.57 -1.65 -9.08
CA VAL A 245 -6.97 -1.25 -8.96
C VAL A 245 -7.24 0.06 -9.70
N GLN A 246 -8.43 0.14 -10.31
CA GLN A 246 -8.91 1.32 -11.03
C GLN A 246 -7.89 1.87 -12.06
N PHE A 247 -7.12 0.97 -12.69
CA PHE A 247 -5.97 1.33 -13.52
C PHE A 247 -6.30 2.40 -14.57
N GLN A 248 -7.39 2.20 -15.33
CA GLN A 248 -7.81 3.14 -16.37
C GLN A 248 -8.16 4.52 -15.81
N LYS A 249 -8.88 4.56 -14.69
CA LYS A 249 -9.30 5.82 -14.04
C LYS A 249 -8.07 6.60 -13.57
N ARG A 250 -7.12 5.92 -12.92
CA ARG A 250 -5.85 6.52 -12.47
C ARG A 250 -5.00 7.01 -13.65
N MET A 251 -4.90 6.23 -14.72
CA MET A 251 -4.19 6.65 -15.94
C MET A 251 -4.82 7.88 -16.62
N GLN A 252 -6.14 8.02 -16.59
CA GLN A 252 -6.84 9.18 -17.16
C GLN A 252 -6.71 10.44 -16.31
N VAL A 253 -6.73 10.28 -14.98
CA VAL A 253 -6.73 11.37 -14.00
C VAL A 253 -5.32 11.79 -13.64
N SER A 254 -4.59 10.90 -12.97
CA SER A 254 -3.26 11.14 -12.41
C SER A 254 -2.18 11.15 -13.49
N ARG A 255 -2.47 10.56 -14.65
CA ARG A 255 -1.52 10.36 -15.78
C ARG A 255 -0.33 9.47 -15.43
N GLU A 256 -0.30 8.90 -14.23
CA GLU A 256 0.76 8.03 -13.75
C GLU A 256 0.20 7.03 -12.73
N VAL A 257 0.62 5.78 -12.86
CA VAL A 257 0.38 4.70 -11.92
C VAL A 257 1.73 4.08 -11.60
N ILE A 258 2.16 4.18 -10.34
CA ILE A 258 3.46 3.71 -9.88
C ILE A 258 3.26 2.40 -9.11
N VAL A 259 4.17 1.46 -9.30
CA VAL A 259 4.33 0.23 -8.55
C VAL A 259 5.79 0.13 -8.10
N GLU A 260 6.01 0.08 -6.79
CA GLU A 260 7.33 -0.10 -6.18
C GLU A 260 7.40 -1.48 -5.53
N PHE A 261 8.53 -2.17 -5.67
CA PHE A 261 8.75 -3.50 -5.09
C PHE A 261 10.24 -3.79 -4.88
N ILE A 262 10.54 -4.74 -3.98
CA ILE A 262 11.89 -5.23 -3.74
C ILE A 262 12.03 -6.62 -4.38
N ALA A 263 13.01 -6.79 -5.25
CA ALA A 263 13.33 -8.06 -5.89
C ALA A 263 14.83 -8.19 -6.10
N ARG A 264 15.41 -9.36 -5.77
CA ARG A 264 16.86 -9.63 -5.91
C ARG A 264 17.74 -8.52 -5.30
N SER A 265 17.43 -8.15 -4.06
CA SER A 265 18.13 -7.12 -3.26
C SER A 265 18.24 -5.77 -3.97
N ARG A 266 17.22 -5.42 -4.78
CA ARG A 266 17.08 -4.14 -5.47
C ARG A 266 15.66 -3.64 -5.31
N MET A 267 15.53 -2.33 -5.18
CA MET A 267 14.25 -1.65 -5.14
C MET A 267 13.94 -1.11 -6.54
N TRP A 268 12.77 -1.51 -7.04
CA TRP A 268 12.33 -1.23 -8.39
C TRP A 268 11.15 -0.29 -8.38
N ARG A 269 11.10 0.59 -9.38
CA ARG A 269 9.93 1.40 -9.71
C ARG A 269 9.49 1.05 -11.12
N LEU A 270 8.32 0.42 -11.24
CA LEU A 270 7.60 0.26 -12.49
C LEU A 270 6.50 1.33 -12.53
N ALA A 271 6.41 2.13 -13.58
CA ALA A 271 5.33 3.10 -13.70
C ALA A 271 4.69 3.06 -15.09
N PHE A 272 3.37 3.00 -15.12
CA PHE A 272 2.58 3.30 -16.30
C PHE A 272 2.33 4.80 -16.31
N ARG A 273 2.67 5.50 -17.39
CA ARG A 273 2.50 6.96 -17.44
C ARG A 273 2.10 7.44 -18.82
N VAL A 274 1.42 8.57 -18.85
CA VAL A 274 1.14 9.32 -20.07
C VAL A 274 2.27 10.31 -20.29
N MET A 275 2.87 10.30 -21.47
CA MET A 275 3.97 11.20 -21.78
C MET A 275 3.53 12.66 -21.72
N PRO A 276 4.16 13.50 -20.89
CA PRO A 276 3.78 14.91 -20.75
C PRO A 276 4.18 15.68 -22.01
N SER A 277 3.49 16.78 -22.28
CA SER A 277 3.72 17.62 -23.46
C SER A 277 5.08 18.35 -23.46
N GLN A 278 5.63 18.59 -22.27
CA GLN A 278 6.76 19.51 -22.10
C GLN A 278 8.06 18.86 -21.66
N GLU A 279 8.18 17.52 -21.63
CA GLU A 279 9.47 16.95 -21.25
C GLU A 279 10.49 17.00 -22.40
N PRO A 280 11.70 17.53 -22.16
CA PRO A 280 12.75 17.56 -23.15
C PRO A 280 13.12 16.14 -23.56
N ALA A 281 13.10 15.87 -24.87
CA ALA A 281 13.37 14.55 -25.44
C ALA A 281 14.72 13.95 -25.00
N GLU A 282 15.66 14.79 -24.58
CA GLU A 282 17.00 14.39 -24.13
C GLU A 282 17.00 13.47 -22.91
N LYS A 283 15.98 13.52 -22.05
CA LYS A 283 16.01 12.80 -20.77
C LYS A 283 15.88 11.28 -20.93
N TYR A 284 15.21 10.80 -21.98
CA TYR A 284 14.80 9.40 -22.05
C TYR A 284 15.60 8.53 -23.02
N HIS A 285 16.54 9.08 -23.81
CA HIS A 285 17.27 8.36 -24.87
C HIS A 285 16.38 7.59 -25.87
N THR A 286 15.06 7.63 -25.69
CA THR A 286 14.07 7.09 -26.59
C THR A 286 13.84 8.10 -27.70
N ARG A 287 13.56 7.58 -28.91
CA ARG A 287 12.98 8.36 -30.00
C ARG A 287 11.90 9.28 -29.44
N SER A 288 11.82 10.52 -29.93
CA SER A 288 10.87 11.53 -29.44
C SER A 288 9.46 10.95 -29.39
N LEU A 289 9.02 10.53 -28.20
CA LEU A 289 7.68 9.99 -28.00
C LEU A 289 6.68 11.14 -28.09
N ARG A 290 5.54 10.87 -28.71
CA ARG A 290 4.50 11.89 -28.84
C ARG A 290 3.92 12.19 -27.45
N PRO A 291 3.69 13.47 -27.10
CA PRO A 291 2.84 13.82 -25.96
C PRO A 291 1.52 13.05 -25.97
N GLY A 292 1.11 12.54 -24.82
CA GLY A 292 -0.10 11.73 -24.70
C GLY A 292 0.09 10.24 -24.95
N THR A 293 1.24 9.78 -25.48
CA THR A 293 1.53 8.35 -25.61
C THR A 293 1.61 7.71 -24.23
N TRP A 294 0.90 6.60 -24.04
CA TRP A 294 1.02 5.79 -22.83
C TRP A 294 2.28 4.93 -22.93
N CYS A 295 3.12 4.97 -21.90
CA CYS A 295 4.33 4.18 -21.82
C CYS A 295 4.47 3.50 -20.46
N VAL A 296 5.29 2.46 -20.45
CA VAL A 296 5.77 1.78 -19.25
C VAL A 296 7.19 2.20 -19.03
N THR A 297 7.51 2.55 -17.78
CA THR A 297 8.87 2.88 -17.36
C THR A 297 9.33 1.94 -16.26
N LEU A 298 10.61 1.55 -16.30
CA LEU A 298 11.25 0.73 -15.28
C LEU A 298 12.55 1.39 -14.83
N ALA A 299 12.69 1.63 -13.54
CA ALA A 299 13.85 2.28 -12.94
C ALA A 299 14.29 1.57 -11.65
N LEU A 300 15.57 1.74 -11.31
CA LEU A 300 16.07 1.43 -9.97
C LEU A 300 15.83 2.61 -9.04
N LEU A 301 15.40 2.32 -7.84
CA LEU A 301 15.31 3.30 -6.76
C LEU A 301 16.66 3.43 -6.02
N GLU A 302 16.72 4.42 -5.15
CA GLU A 302 17.86 4.71 -4.28
C GLU A 302 18.39 3.46 -3.54
N HIS A 303 19.67 3.50 -3.18
CA HIS A 303 20.42 2.41 -2.51
C HIS A 303 20.57 1.10 -3.30
N SER A 304 19.90 0.96 -4.44
CA SER A 304 20.01 -0.24 -5.27
C SER A 304 21.33 -0.26 -6.04
N PRO A 305 22.07 -1.39 -6.05
CA PRO A 305 23.28 -1.49 -6.84
C PRO A 305 22.97 -1.45 -8.36
N PRO A 306 23.80 -0.77 -9.17
CA PRO A 306 23.70 -0.78 -10.62
C PRO A 306 23.52 -2.19 -11.18
N THR A 307 22.61 -2.38 -12.13
CA THR A 307 22.37 -3.71 -12.70
C THR A 307 21.99 -3.69 -14.16
N TRP A 308 22.44 -4.72 -14.85
CA TRP A 308 21.85 -5.10 -16.12
C TRP A 308 20.51 -5.77 -15.85
N ILE A 309 19.56 -5.56 -16.74
CA ILE A 309 18.25 -6.20 -16.66
C ILE A 309 17.78 -6.55 -18.06
N ASP A 310 17.27 -7.77 -18.16
CA ASP A 310 16.53 -8.24 -19.30
C ASP A 310 15.11 -8.55 -18.87
N SER A 311 14.12 -7.73 -19.27
CA SER A 311 12.76 -7.85 -18.76
C SER A 311 11.67 -7.71 -19.82
N ARG A 312 10.50 -8.27 -19.51
CA ARG A 312 9.27 -8.20 -20.32
C ARG A 312 8.06 -8.02 -19.41
N LEU A 313 7.13 -7.18 -19.82
CA LEU A 313 5.84 -7.01 -19.18
C LEU A 313 4.79 -7.80 -19.97
N LEU A 314 4.02 -8.64 -19.27
CA LEU A 314 2.94 -9.44 -19.79
C LEU A 314 1.62 -8.95 -19.22
N ILE A 315 0.61 -8.74 -20.06
CA ILE A 315 -0.75 -8.40 -19.63
C ILE A 315 -1.68 -9.39 -20.33
N ALA A 316 -2.23 -10.31 -19.55
CA ALA A 316 -3.15 -11.32 -20.04
C ALA A 316 -4.54 -10.72 -20.29
N ASP A 317 -5.28 -11.30 -21.24
CA ASP A 317 -6.70 -11.00 -21.39
C ASP A 317 -7.38 -11.31 -20.06
N SER A 318 -8.20 -10.39 -19.54
CA SER A 318 -8.85 -10.58 -18.24
C SER A 318 -9.82 -11.75 -18.28
N GLY A 319 -10.30 -12.10 -19.49
CA GLY A 319 -10.58 -13.47 -19.93
C GLY A 319 -11.50 -14.30 -19.06
N ASP A 320 -12.25 -13.69 -18.13
CA ASP A 320 -12.95 -14.35 -17.02
C ASP A 320 -13.52 -15.69 -17.49
N PRO A 321 -12.86 -16.81 -17.14
CA PRO A 321 -13.47 -18.12 -17.29
C PRO A 321 -14.49 -18.36 -16.17
N PHE A 322 -14.68 -17.41 -15.25
CA PHE A 322 -15.80 -17.34 -14.31
C PHE A 322 -17.10 -16.95 -15.05
N ASP A 323 -17.49 -17.83 -15.97
CA ASP A 323 -18.91 -18.10 -16.18
C ASP A 323 -19.33 -18.98 -14.99
N ASP A 324 -20.28 -18.46 -14.22
CA ASP A 324 -20.79 -18.84 -12.89
C ASP A 324 -21.49 -20.22 -12.85
N SER A 325 -20.99 -21.16 -13.66
CA SER A 325 -21.63 -22.45 -13.97
C SER A 325 -21.12 -23.62 -13.14
N LEU A 326 -20.26 -23.37 -12.15
CA LEU A 326 -19.77 -24.40 -11.20
C LEU A 326 -20.28 -24.25 -9.76
N LEU A 327 -21.11 -23.24 -9.46
CA LEU A 327 -21.76 -23.12 -8.14
C LEU A 327 -23.16 -23.75 -8.06
N ASP A 328 -23.72 -24.27 -9.16
CA ASP A 328 -24.89 -25.16 -9.09
C ASP A 328 -24.47 -26.63 -9.14
N SER A 329 -23.63 -27.02 -8.18
CA SER A 329 -23.49 -28.42 -7.77
C SER A 329 -24.49 -28.70 -6.65
N THR A 330 -25.78 -28.45 -6.90
CA THR A 330 -26.81 -29.07 -6.08
C THR A 330 -26.77 -30.59 -6.34
N PRO A 331 -26.60 -31.43 -5.30
CA PRO A 331 -26.66 -32.88 -5.50
C PRO A 331 -28.06 -33.25 -6.00
N PRO A 332 -28.20 -34.19 -6.95
CA PRO A 332 -29.49 -34.62 -7.46
C PRO A 332 -30.27 -35.29 -6.32
N THR A 333 -31.16 -34.55 -5.68
CA THR A 333 -32.12 -35.10 -4.74
C THR A 333 -33.24 -35.68 -5.58
N THR A 334 -33.29 -37.01 -5.66
CA THR A 334 -34.35 -37.80 -6.29
C THR A 334 -35.74 -37.40 -5.77
N PRO A 335 -36.69 -37.01 -6.63
CA PRO A 335 -38.11 -37.13 -6.32
C PRO A 335 -38.66 -38.36 -7.03
N SER A 336 -39.00 -39.36 -6.22
CA SER A 336 -39.88 -40.46 -6.62
C SER A 336 -41.28 -39.91 -6.90
N GLY A 337 -41.76 -40.12 -8.12
CA GLY A 337 -43.17 -40.36 -8.42
C GLY A 337 -44.05 -39.15 -8.74
N SER A 338 -44.36 -38.95 -10.02
CA SER A 338 -45.73 -39.00 -10.59
C SER A 338 -45.76 -38.39 -12.00
N PRO A 339 -46.51 -38.96 -12.96
CA PRO A 339 -46.64 -38.42 -14.31
C PRO A 339 -47.73 -37.34 -14.35
N SER A 340 -47.41 -36.16 -14.87
CA SER A 340 -48.43 -35.20 -15.31
C SER A 340 -47.97 -34.53 -16.60
N LEU A 341 -48.83 -34.67 -17.60
CA LEU A 341 -48.69 -34.22 -18.97
C LEU A 341 -48.92 -32.70 -19.06
N THR A 342 -48.34 -32.11 -20.11
CA THR A 342 -48.54 -30.75 -20.66
C THR A 342 -47.89 -29.56 -19.92
N SER A 343 -46.65 -29.25 -20.28
CA SER A 343 -46.14 -27.88 -20.38
C SER A 343 -45.11 -27.78 -21.52
N LEU A 344 -45.10 -26.64 -22.20
CA LEU A 344 -44.52 -26.39 -23.52
C LEU A 344 -42.98 -26.40 -23.54
N PRO A 345 -42.33 -26.78 -24.66
CA PRO A 345 -40.87 -26.78 -24.77
C PRO A 345 -40.34 -25.34 -24.81
N PHE A 346 -39.75 -24.90 -23.70
CA PHE A 346 -38.97 -23.67 -23.67
C PHE A 346 -37.72 -23.86 -24.51
N SER A 347 -37.59 -23.04 -25.55
CA SER A 347 -36.51 -23.03 -26.53
C SER A 347 -35.14 -22.89 -25.84
N ALA A 348 -34.35 -23.96 -25.86
CA ALA A 348 -32.95 -23.96 -25.44
C ALA A 348 -32.20 -22.97 -26.33
N SER A 349 -31.77 -21.84 -25.75
CA SER A 349 -30.95 -20.86 -26.45
C SER A 349 -29.62 -21.52 -26.81
N PRO A 350 -29.15 -21.42 -28.08
CA PRO A 350 -27.92 -22.06 -28.50
C PRO A 350 -26.75 -21.48 -27.69
N SER A 351 -26.07 -22.35 -26.93
CA SER A 351 -24.84 -22.03 -26.22
C SER A 351 -23.88 -21.35 -27.19
N SER A 352 -23.57 -20.07 -26.94
CA SER A 352 -22.63 -19.34 -27.78
C SER A 352 -21.29 -20.09 -27.80
N PRO A 353 -20.66 -20.27 -28.98
CA PRO A 353 -19.41 -21.01 -29.07
C PRO A 353 -18.33 -20.38 -28.18
N PRO A 354 -17.45 -21.21 -27.57
CA PRO A 354 -16.40 -20.72 -26.68
C PRO A 354 -15.55 -19.69 -27.41
N ARG A 355 -15.44 -18.49 -26.82
CA ARG A 355 -14.63 -17.41 -27.38
C ARG A 355 -13.16 -17.81 -27.31
N LYS A 356 -12.46 -17.73 -28.43
CA LYS A 356 -11.01 -17.96 -28.46
C LYS A 356 -10.32 -16.89 -27.60
N PRO A 357 -9.39 -17.25 -26.71
CA PRO A 357 -8.71 -16.29 -25.84
C PRO A 357 -7.93 -15.28 -26.70
N LYS A 358 -7.97 -14.00 -26.32
CA LYS A 358 -7.18 -12.98 -27.01
C LYS A 358 -5.70 -13.15 -26.69
N PRO A 359 -4.79 -12.74 -27.60
CA PRO A 359 -3.35 -12.84 -27.37
C PRO A 359 -2.92 -11.96 -26.20
N THR A 360 -2.02 -12.47 -25.35
CA THR A 360 -1.38 -11.70 -24.27
C THR A 360 -0.61 -10.50 -24.85
N ILE A 361 -0.80 -9.31 -24.28
CA ILE A 361 0.07 -8.16 -24.56
C ILE A 361 1.44 -8.46 -23.96
N SER A 362 2.45 -8.55 -24.82
CA SER A 362 3.85 -8.68 -24.40
C SER A 362 4.61 -7.42 -24.81
N LEU A 363 5.24 -6.75 -23.84
CA LEU A 363 6.06 -5.56 -24.04
C LEU A 363 7.48 -5.81 -23.53
N ARG A 364 8.47 -5.69 -24.42
CA ARG A 364 9.88 -5.87 -24.07
C ARG A 364 10.43 -4.55 -23.50
N LEU A 365 11.04 -4.61 -22.31
CA LEU A 365 11.69 -3.46 -21.69
C LEU A 365 13.21 -3.55 -21.94
N LYS A 366 13.64 -3.08 -23.12
CA LYS A 366 15.05 -3.19 -23.55
C LYS A 366 15.91 -2.12 -22.86
N CYS A 367 17.06 -2.52 -22.34
CA CYS A 367 18.08 -1.61 -21.81
C CYS A 367 19.46 -1.98 -22.36
N SER A 368 20.07 -1.11 -23.17
CA SER A 368 21.41 -1.37 -23.73
C SER A 368 22.55 -1.05 -22.75
N GLU A 369 22.24 -0.41 -21.63
CA GLU A 369 23.20 0.06 -20.64
C GLU A 369 22.84 -0.51 -19.26
N GLN A 370 23.75 -0.34 -18.30
CA GLN A 370 23.46 -0.70 -16.92
C GLN A 370 22.47 0.31 -16.34
N LEU A 371 21.38 -0.18 -15.76
CA LEU A 371 20.42 0.65 -15.05
C LEU A 371 21.06 1.12 -13.73
N ILE A 372 20.98 2.42 -13.46
CA ILE A 372 21.49 3.03 -12.22
C ILE A 372 20.38 3.81 -11.50
N PRO A 373 20.43 3.93 -10.17
CA PRO A 373 19.52 4.82 -9.45
C PRO A 373 19.66 6.27 -9.92
N ALA A 374 18.53 6.99 -9.96
CA ALA A 374 18.48 8.37 -10.47
C ALA A 374 19.44 9.33 -9.75
N GLU A 375 19.72 9.12 -8.47
CA GLU A 375 20.68 9.93 -7.70
C GLU A 375 22.13 9.75 -8.18
N GLY A 376 22.49 8.52 -8.57
CA GLY A 376 23.81 8.19 -9.09
C GLY A 376 24.07 8.79 -10.48
N ALA A 377 23.01 9.04 -11.25
CA ALA A 377 23.11 9.54 -12.62
C ALA A 377 23.74 10.93 -12.73
N ARG A 378 23.68 11.76 -11.67
CA ARG A 378 24.32 13.08 -11.68
C ARG A 378 25.84 13.03 -11.56
N ARG A 379 26.40 11.93 -11.04
CA ARG A 379 27.84 11.80 -10.77
C ARG A 379 28.54 10.86 -11.75
N HIS A 380 27.82 9.91 -12.34
CA HIS A 380 28.40 8.89 -13.21
C HIS A 380 28.35 9.25 -14.71
N HIS A 381 29.15 8.51 -15.48
CA HIS A 381 29.44 8.70 -16.90
C HIS A 381 28.23 9.01 -17.80
N ARG A 382 28.51 9.68 -18.92
CA ARG A 382 27.60 9.99 -20.05
C ARG A 382 26.76 8.82 -20.61
N ASN A 383 27.02 7.58 -20.20
CA ASN A 383 26.46 6.36 -20.78
C ASN A 383 25.72 5.50 -19.74
N ALA A 384 25.04 6.13 -18.78
CA ALA A 384 24.23 5.39 -17.82
C ALA A 384 22.77 5.82 -17.94
N GLN A 385 21.88 4.86 -18.21
CA GLN A 385 20.45 5.12 -18.27
C GLN A 385 19.83 4.98 -16.87
N PRO A 386 19.14 6.01 -16.36
CA PRO A 386 18.45 5.92 -15.07
C PRO A 386 17.08 5.22 -15.19
N VAL A 387 16.55 5.09 -16.41
CA VAL A 387 15.19 4.61 -16.65
C VAL A 387 15.06 3.97 -18.02
N ILE A 388 14.34 2.85 -18.09
CA ILE A 388 13.89 2.22 -19.33
C ILE A 388 12.51 2.78 -19.66
N VAL A 389 12.25 3.11 -20.91
CA VAL A 389 10.94 3.58 -21.38
C VAL A 389 10.49 2.74 -22.58
N ALA A 390 9.30 2.17 -22.50
CA ALA A 390 8.70 1.38 -23.57
C ALA A 390 7.25 1.86 -23.83
N PRO A 391 6.96 2.43 -25.02
CA PRO A 391 5.60 2.77 -25.43
C PRO A 391 4.68 1.54 -25.43
N LEU A 392 3.45 1.68 -24.96
CA LEU A 392 2.46 0.59 -25.07
C LEU A 392 2.10 0.28 -26.52
N GLU A 393 2.24 1.24 -27.43
CA GLU A 393 2.01 1.07 -28.86
C GLU A 393 3.04 0.16 -29.55
N ASP A 394 4.18 -0.13 -28.92
CA ASP A 394 5.16 -1.11 -29.43
C ASP A 394 4.63 -2.55 -29.37
N SER A 395 3.58 -2.80 -28.58
CA SER A 395 2.85 -4.07 -28.57
C SER A 395 1.57 -3.93 -29.40
N LEU A 396 1.31 -4.91 -30.28
CA LEU A 396 0.16 -4.91 -31.20
C LEU A 396 -1.16 -4.57 -30.51
N MET A 397 -1.35 -5.04 -29.27
CA MET A 397 -2.57 -4.85 -28.48
C MET A 397 -2.40 -3.87 -27.32
N GLY A 398 -1.19 -3.34 -27.06
CA GLY A 398 -0.92 -2.51 -25.88
C GLY A 398 -1.66 -1.16 -25.91
N ALA A 399 -1.81 -0.56 -27.09
CA ALA A 399 -2.61 0.66 -27.26
C ALA A 399 -4.09 0.47 -26.89
N SER A 400 -4.61 -0.78 -26.87
CA SER A 400 -6.00 -1.03 -26.50
C SER A 400 -6.32 -0.68 -25.04
N LEU A 401 -5.31 -0.63 -24.17
CA LEU A 401 -5.46 -0.32 -22.75
C LEU A 401 -5.99 1.10 -22.49
N GLN A 402 -5.84 2.01 -23.46
CA GLN A 402 -6.33 3.39 -23.34
C GLN A 402 -7.85 3.52 -23.54
N TYR A 403 -8.50 2.51 -24.14
CA TYR A 403 -9.92 2.56 -24.47
C TYR A 403 -10.77 1.85 -23.41
N ALA A 404 -11.86 2.51 -23.01
CA ALA A 404 -12.84 1.91 -22.11
C ALA A 404 -13.42 0.62 -22.70
N GLY A 405 -13.70 -0.37 -21.84
CA GLY A 405 -14.23 -1.67 -22.26
C GLY A 405 -13.20 -2.60 -22.91
N THR A 406 -11.90 -2.28 -22.82
CA THR A 406 -10.84 -3.22 -23.17
C THR A 406 -10.95 -4.50 -22.35
N SER A 407 -10.72 -5.65 -22.97
CA SER A 407 -10.83 -6.94 -22.28
C SER A 407 -9.60 -7.29 -21.45
N TYR A 408 -8.53 -6.49 -21.51
CA TYR A 408 -7.35 -6.68 -20.66
C TYR A 408 -7.54 -6.10 -19.24
N ILE A 409 -8.66 -5.43 -18.99
CA ILE A 409 -9.03 -4.90 -17.67
C ILE A 409 -10.27 -5.67 -17.22
N ALA A 410 -10.17 -6.28 -16.04
CA ALA A 410 -11.25 -7.08 -15.49
C ALA A 410 -12.46 -6.21 -15.11
N LYS A 411 -13.61 -6.86 -14.88
CA LYS A 411 -14.87 -6.19 -14.53
C LYS A 411 -14.78 -5.42 -13.20
N ASP A 412 -13.88 -5.84 -12.32
CA ASP A 412 -13.48 -5.17 -11.07
C ASP A 412 -12.61 -3.90 -11.31
N ALA A 413 -12.39 -3.52 -12.57
CA ALA A 413 -11.50 -2.44 -12.99
C ALA A 413 -10.02 -2.64 -12.62
N MET A 414 -9.59 -3.88 -12.35
CA MET A 414 -8.19 -4.21 -12.08
C MET A 414 -7.45 -4.55 -13.37
N LEU A 415 -6.24 -4.01 -13.51
CA LEU A 415 -5.28 -4.48 -14.51
C LEU A 415 -4.41 -5.57 -13.87
N ARG A 416 -4.44 -6.78 -14.44
CA ARG A 416 -3.56 -7.87 -14.03
C ARG A 416 -2.35 -7.93 -14.97
N ALA A 417 -1.16 -7.72 -14.43
CA ALA A 417 0.09 -7.69 -15.18
C ALA A 417 1.17 -8.53 -14.49
N ARG A 418 2.07 -9.12 -15.28
CA ARG A 418 3.24 -9.87 -14.81
C ARG A 418 4.51 -9.29 -15.43
N LEU A 419 5.41 -8.76 -14.61
CA LEU A 419 6.75 -8.39 -15.03
C LEU A 419 7.67 -9.60 -14.83
N GLU A 420 8.33 -10.05 -15.88
CA GLU A 420 9.37 -11.08 -15.81
C GLU A 420 10.71 -10.46 -16.13
N ALA A 421 11.69 -10.69 -15.28
CA ALA A 421 12.98 -10.03 -15.37
C ALA A 421 14.13 -10.98 -14.99
N ARG A 422 15.29 -10.74 -15.58
CA ARG A 422 16.54 -11.42 -15.24
C ARG A 422 17.69 -10.42 -15.15
N LEU A 423 18.46 -10.49 -14.07
CA LEU A 423 19.61 -9.62 -13.84
C LEU A 423 20.84 -10.06 -14.65
N ARG A 424 20.77 -9.87 -15.97
CA ARG A 424 21.88 -10.18 -16.89
C ARG A 424 21.98 -9.12 -17.97
N LYS A 425 23.17 -9.00 -18.56
CA LYS A 425 23.34 -8.22 -19.78
C LYS A 425 22.42 -8.82 -20.85
N PRO A 426 21.57 -8.03 -21.52
CA PRO A 426 20.79 -8.54 -22.63
C PRO A 426 21.74 -9.14 -23.66
N GLU A 427 21.54 -10.40 -23.99
CA GLU A 427 22.23 -11.00 -25.12
C GLU A 427 21.84 -10.18 -26.35
N ALA A 428 22.83 -9.79 -27.16
CA ALA A 428 22.53 -9.21 -28.46
C ALA A 428 21.61 -10.24 -29.15
N GLU A 429 20.39 -9.82 -29.50
CA GLU A 429 19.47 -10.67 -30.27
C GLU A 429 20.30 -11.25 -31.41
N CYS A 430 20.56 -12.56 -31.36
CA CYS A 430 21.36 -13.22 -32.38
C CYS A 430 20.47 -13.21 -33.61
N VAL A 431 20.58 -12.14 -34.41
CA VAL A 431 19.89 -12.03 -35.68
C VAL A 431 20.57 -13.06 -36.57
N ILE A 432 19.99 -14.26 -36.63
CA ILE A 432 20.34 -15.24 -37.65
C ILE A 432 19.79 -14.64 -38.94
N CYS A 433 20.64 -13.89 -39.65
CA CYS A 433 20.37 -13.29 -40.94
C CYS A 433 20.29 -14.34 -42.04
#